data_AF-A0A1G0AQR1-F1
#
_entry.id   AF-A0A1G0AQR1-F1
#
_cell.length_a   1.000
_cell.length_b   1.000
_cell.length_c   1.000
_cell.angle_alpha   90.00
_cell.angle_beta   90.00
_cell.angle_gamma   90.00
#
_symmetry.space_group_name_H-M   'P 1'
#
loop_
_entity.id
_entity.type
_entity.pdbx_description
1 polymer ?
#
loop_
_entity_poly.entity_id
_entity_poly.type
_entity_poly.pdbx_seq_one_letter_code
_entity_poly.pdbx_strand_id
1 'polypeptide(L)'
;MLQRMRENHSDTMAVIFSSDHLKSLYDMLDSWQRAAKVEAFGALPKRLSLLDEPPVQMQDRTGPSADEDSVAWAERTLYTDGGKTFDPVWQAELVALAAHPQYVSYQLDAALGYHEKAAGYEALIKVRQLRAYLMLYDVVVQNGGLYEDDLDDYAAYVKANPKATSTQKLQKLLALRLRHVRPKYVADVKSRKNAIINGTGTVHGSRRNLPVEYNYPPLWTYR
;
A
#
# COMPACT_ATOMS: atom_id res chain seq x y z
N MET A 1 9.79 4.17 -8.31
CA MET A 1 10.05 5.63 -8.38
C MET A 1 11.53 5.93 -8.51
N LEU A 2 12.38 5.46 -7.58
CA LEU A 2 13.84 5.65 -7.66
C LEU A 2 14.47 5.13 -8.97
N GLN A 3 14.00 3.98 -9.49
CA GLN A 3 14.44 3.49 -10.80
C GLN A 3 14.07 4.45 -11.95
N ARG A 4 12.83 4.98 -11.97
CA ARG A 4 12.42 5.99 -12.95
C ARG A 4 13.26 7.27 -12.85
N MET A 5 13.65 7.69 -11.64
CA MET A 5 14.58 8.82 -11.48
C MET A 5 15.95 8.51 -12.06
N ARG A 6 16.51 7.33 -11.78
CA ARG A 6 17.78 6.89 -12.36
C ARG A 6 17.74 6.85 -13.88
N GLU A 7 16.68 6.29 -14.46
CA GLU A 7 16.55 6.07 -15.90
C GLU A 7 16.32 7.37 -16.68
N ASN A 8 15.51 8.28 -16.14
CA ASN A 8 15.05 9.46 -16.88
C ASN A 8 15.72 10.77 -16.42
N HIS A 9 16.30 10.80 -15.22
CA HIS A 9 16.80 12.01 -14.57
C HIS A 9 18.12 11.73 -13.80
N SER A 10 19.04 10.99 -14.42
CA SER A 10 20.35 10.64 -13.84
C SER A 10 21.15 11.87 -13.41
N ASP A 11 21.10 12.95 -14.19
CA ASP A 11 21.82 14.19 -13.87
C ASP A 11 21.28 14.84 -12.60
N THR A 12 19.96 14.85 -12.44
CA THR A 12 19.30 15.32 -11.21
C THR A 12 19.73 14.47 -10.01
N MET A 13 19.81 13.14 -10.17
CA MET A 13 20.29 12.27 -9.10
C MET A 13 21.76 12.57 -8.73
N ALA A 14 22.61 12.86 -9.71
CA ALA A 14 24.01 13.23 -9.49
C ALA A 14 24.20 14.62 -8.84
N VAL A 15 23.23 15.52 -9.00
CA VAL A 15 23.20 16.81 -8.28
C VAL A 15 22.74 16.64 -6.83
N ILE A 16 21.81 15.72 -6.57
CA ILE A 16 21.21 15.53 -5.25
C ILE A 16 22.11 14.71 -4.33
N PHE A 17 22.72 13.64 -4.84
CA PHE A 17 23.52 12.72 -4.04
C PHE A 17 25.01 12.92 -4.29
N SER A 18 25.81 12.85 -3.23
CA SER A 18 27.26 12.69 -3.35
C SER A 18 27.60 11.48 -4.21
N SER A 19 28.78 11.50 -4.86
CA SER A 19 29.17 10.44 -5.79
C SER A 19 29.18 9.04 -5.14
N ASP A 20 29.61 8.95 -3.88
CA ASP A 20 29.65 7.67 -3.15
C ASP A 20 28.25 7.19 -2.77
N HIS A 21 27.37 8.09 -2.33
CA HIS A 21 25.98 7.75 -2.00
C HIS A 21 25.20 7.37 -3.25
N LEU A 22 25.38 8.09 -4.35
CA LEU A 22 24.75 7.76 -5.62
C LEU A 22 25.15 6.37 -6.11
N LYS A 23 26.45 6.06 -6.04
CA LYS A 23 26.97 4.73 -6.37
C LYS A 23 26.35 3.64 -5.49
N SER A 24 26.36 3.85 -4.17
CA SER A 24 25.77 2.90 -3.21
C SER A 24 24.28 2.66 -3.48
N LEU A 25 23.52 3.72 -3.76
CA LEU A 25 22.11 3.64 -4.11
C LEU A 25 21.89 2.85 -5.41
N TYR A 26 22.70 3.10 -6.44
CA TYR A 26 22.57 2.41 -7.72
C TYR A 26 22.95 0.94 -7.62
N ASP A 27 24.01 0.60 -6.88
CA ASP A 27 24.40 -0.78 -6.62
C ASP A 27 23.28 -1.55 -5.90
N MET A 28 22.62 -0.91 -4.92
CA MET A 28 21.44 -1.50 -4.25
C MET A 28 20.29 -1.70 -5.24
N LEU A 29 19.96 -0.69 -6.07
CA LEU A 29 18.87 -0.79 -7.05
C LEU A 29 19.13 -1.90 -8.08
N ASP A 30 20.37 -2.06 -8.53
CA ASP A 30 20.77 -3.12 -9.45
C ASP A 30 20.65 -4.51 -8.81
N SER A 31 21.07 -4.64 -7.55
CA SER A 31 20.91 -5.88 -6.79
C SER A 31 19.43 -6.24 -6.64
N TRP A 32 18.61 -5.29 -6.22
CA TRP A 32 17.17 -5.46 -6.06
C TRP A 32 16.50 -5.86 -7.39
N GLN A 33 16.84 -5.20 -8.51
CA GLN A 33 16.26 -5.54 -9.82
C GLN A 33 16.59 -6.97 -10.26
N ARG A 34 17.83 -7.44 -10.02
CA ARG A 34 18.21 -8.81 -10.33
C ARG A 34 17.42 -9.82 -9.50
N ALA A 35 17.34 -9.61 -8.19
CA ALA A 35 16.60 -10.48 -7.28
C ALA A 35 15.09 -10.50 -7.60
N ALA A 36 14.47 -9.33 -7.81
CA ALA A 36 13.05 -9.21 -8.12
C ALA A 36 12.67 -9.90 -9.45
N LYS A 37 13.53 -9.85 -10.47
CA LYS A 37 13.30 -10.57 -11.72
C LYS A 37 13.27 -12.08 -11.51
N VAL A 38 14.20 -12.63 -10.72
CA VAL A 38 14.23 -14.06 -10.38
C VAL A 38 12.94 -14.48 -9.66
N GLU A 39 12.43 -13.65 -8.76
CA GLU A 39 11.18 -13.94 -8.05
C GLU A 39 9.95 -13.98 -8.96
N ALA A 40 9.91 -13.15 -10.01
CA ALA A 40 8.80 -13.02 -10.95
C ALA A 40 8.68 -14.19 -11.96
N PHE A 41 9.76 -14.91 -12.24
CA PHE A 41 9.75 -16.08 -13.15
C PHE A 41 9.09 -17.33 -12.56
N GLY A 42 8.90 -17.39 -11.23
CA GLY A 42 8.09 -18.42 -10.60
C GLY A 42 6.62 -18.00 -10.63
N ALA A 43 5.83 -18.55 -11.55
CA ALA A 43 4.39 -18.27 -11.72
C ALA A 43 3.57 -18.71 -10.49
N LEU A 44 3.66 -17.95 -9.41
CA LEU A 44 2.97 -18.19 -8.15
C LEU A 44 1.65 -17.39 -8.10
N PRO A 45 0.66 -17.85 -7.32
CA PRO A 45 -0.57 -17.11 -7.08
C PRO A 45 -0.25 -15.70 -6.59
N LYS A 46 -0.93 -14.70 -7.18
CA LYS A 46 -0.66 -13.29 -6.90
C LYS A 46 -1.13 -12.93 -5.49
N ARG A 47 -0.19 -12.91 -4.55
CA ARG A 47 -0.37 -12.24 -3.25
C ARG A 47 -0.52 -10.74 -3.49
N LEU A 48 -1.55 -10.11 -2.91
CA LEU A 48 -1.78 -8.68 -3.08
C LEU A 48 -1.00 -7.82 -2.07
N SER A 49 -0.79 -8.30 -0.85
CA SER A 49 -0.11 -7.52 0.21
C SER A 49 0.69 -8.36 1.19
N LEU A 50 1.69 -7.73 1.82
CA LEU A 50 2.43 -8.29 2.96
C LEU A 50 1.55 -8.57 4.19
N LEU A 51 0.39 -7.92 4.28
CA LEU A 51 -0.61 -8.19 5.32
C LEU A 51 -1.36 -9.52 5.11
N ASP A 52 -1.31 -10.06 3.89
CA ASP A 52 -2.01 -11.30 3.55
C ASP A 52 -1.21 -12.53 3.91
N GLU A 53 -1.92 -13.62 4.18
CA GLU A 53 -1.33 -14.94 4.30
C GLU A 53 -0.60 -15.27 2.98
N PRO A 54 0.67 -15.70 3.03
CA PRO A 54 1.35 -16.11 1.82
C PRO A 54 0.61 -17.30 1.19
N PRO A 55 0.54 -17.37 -0.15
CA PRO A 55 0.12 -18.58 -0.83
C PRO A 55 0.93 -19.78 -0.30
N VAL A 56 0.32 -20.96 -0.19
CA VAL A 56 0.98 -22.19 0.32
C VAL A 56 2.32 -22.43 -0.38
N GLN A 57 2.38 -22.19 -1.69
CA GLN A 57 3.59 -22.36 -2.52
C GLN A 57 4.69 -21.31 -2.26
N MET A 58 4.39 -20.23 -1.53
CA MET A 58 5.37 -19.23 -1.07
C MET A 58 5.86 -19.48 0.36
N GLN A 59 5.27 -20.41 1.11
CA GLN A 59 5.66 -20.69 2.51
C GLN A 59 7.04 -21.36 2.61
N ASP A 60 7.49 -22.05 1.56
CA ASP A 60 8.75 -22.80 1.52
C ASP A 60 9.94 -22.00 0.94
N ARG A 61 9.80 -20.68 0.68
CA ARG A 61 10.94 -19.87 0.24
C ARG A 61 11.91 -19.65 1.41
N THR A 62 13.01 -20.39 1.40
CA THR A 62 14.14 -20.27 2.33
C THR A 62 15.28 -19.47 1.69
N GLY A 63 15.13 -18.15 1.64
CA GLY A 63 16.18 -17.24 1.18
C GLY A 63 15.74 -15.78 1.32
N PRO A 64 16.68 -14.83 1.50
CA PRO A 64 16.33 -13.43 1.60
C PRO A 64 15.67 -12.95 0.30
N SER A 65 14.52 -12.31 0.42
CA SER A 65 13.84 -11.63 -0.68
C SER A 65 14.60 -10.38 -1.11
N ALA A 66 14.34 -9.90 -2.32
CA ALA A 66 14.88 -8.62 -2.80
C ALA A 66 14.62 -7.48 -1.79
N ASP A 67 13.46 -7.51 -1.14
CA ASP A 67 13.06 -6.54 -0.13
C ASP A 67 13.92 -6.67 1.14
N GLU A 68 14.16 -7.87 1.65
CA GLU A 68 15.02 -8.10 2.83
C GLU A 68 16.45 -7.62 2.59
N ASP A 69 17.01 -7.85 1.41
CA ASP A 69 18.34 -7.35 1.05
C ASP A 69 18.38 -5.82 0.99
N SER A 70 17.32 -5.18 0.47
CA SER A 70 17.22 -3.72 0.42
C SER A 70 17.08 -3.09 1.81
N VAL A 71 16.33 -3.74 2.72
CA VAL A 71 16.21 -3.33 4.13
C VAL A 71 17.55 -3.46 4.83
N ALA A 72 18.24 -4.58 4.64
CA ALA A 72 19.56 -4.79 5.24
C ALA A 72 20.61 -3.80 4.70
N TRP A 73 20.55 -3.43 3.42
CA TRP A 73 21.35 -2.32 2.88
C TRP A 73 20.99 -1.01 3.56
N ALA A 74 19.70 -0.69 3.66
CA ALA A 74 19.25 0.56 4.26
C ALA A 74 19.74 0.68 5.70
N GLU A 75 19.57 -0.34 6.54
CA GLU A 75 20.02 -0.36 7.94
C GLU A 75 21.54 -0.15 8.10
N ARG A 76 22.34 -0.68 7.16
CA ARG A 76 23.81 -0.56 7.19
C ARG A 76 24.33 0.75 6.59
N THR A 77 23.54 1.42 5.76
CA THR A 77 24.02 2.53 4.92
C THR A 77 23.34 3.85 5.24
N LEU A 78 22.02 3.85 5.41
CA LEU A 78 21.24 5.06 5.69
C LEU A 78 21.21 5.42 7.17
N TYR A 79 21.59 4.50 8.05
CA TYR A 79 21.51 4.65 9.49
C TYR A 79 22.85 4.41 10.16
N THR A 80 23.07 5.10 11.29
CA THR A 80 24.15 4.88 12.24
C THR A 80 23.62 4.18 13.49
N ASP A 81 24.54 3.81 14.40
CA ASP A 81 24.21 3.20 15.70
C ASP A 81 23.37 1.91 15.61
N GLY A 82 23.59 1.13 14.55
CA GLY A 82 22.86 -0.12 14.30
C GLY A 82 21.39 0.10 13.92
N GLY A 83 21.09 1.06 13.05
CA GLY A 83 19.74 1.29 12.51
C GLY A 83 18.89 2.29 13.29
N LYS A 84 19.43 2.94 14.32
CA LYS A 84 18.64 3.77 15.26
C LYS A 84 18.61 5.24 14.90
N THR A 85 19.70 5.75 14.34
CA THR A 85 19.87 7.15 14.01
C THR A 85 20.04 7.25 12.51
N PHE A 86 19.30 8.15 11.84
CA PHE A 86 19.49 8.36 10.40
C PHE A 86 20.80 9.12 10.17
N ASP A 87 21.62 8.69 9.23
CA ASP A 87 22.83 9.43 8.84
C ASP A 87 22.43 10.82 8.31
N PRO A 88 22.97 11.92 8.86
CA PRO A 88 22.49 13.27 8.54
C PRO A 88 22.73 13.68 7.09
N VAL A 89 23.77 13.14 6.43
CA VAL A 89 24.06 13.45 5.02
C VAL A 89 23.05 12.73 4.13
N TRP A 90 22.87 11.43 4.33
CA TRP A 90 21.82 10.68 3.63
C TRP A 90 20.43 11.27 3.85
N GLN A 91 20.13 11.69 5.08
CA GLN A 91 18.85 12.33 5.40
C GLN A 91 18.64 13.59 4.56
N ALA A 92 19.64 14.48 4.51
CA ALA A 92 19.55 15.73 3.76
C ALA A 92 19.35 15.48 2.26
N GLU A 93 20.10 14.54 1.67
CA GLU A 93 19.99 14.20 0.25
C GLU A 93 18.64 13.55 -0.08
N LEU A 94 18.14 12.65 0.77
CA LEU A 94 16.82 12.03 0.59
C LEU A 94 15.68 13.03 0.77
N VAL A 95 15.81 14.00 1.68
CA VAL A 95 14.87 15.12 1.82
C VAL A 95 14.88 16.00 0.58
N ALA A 96 16.07 16.31 0.03
CA ALA A 96 16.19 17.06 -1.22
C ALA A 96 15.53 16.32 -2.40
N LEU A 97 15.73 15.00 -2.49
CA LEU A 97 15.03 14.16 -3.47
C LEU A 97 13.51 14.19 -3.27
N ALA A 98 13.04 14.02 -2.04
CA ALA A 98 11.62 14.00 -1.71
C ALA A 98 10.92 15.32 -2.04
N ALA A 99 11.65 16.44 -2.00
CA ALA A 99 11.15 17.75 -2.40
C ALA A 99 11.27 18.03 -3.91
N HIS A 100 12.02 17.22 -4.66
CA HIS A 100 12.29 17.50 -6.07
C HIS A 100 11.05 17.27 -6.96
N PRO A 101 10.66 18.23 -7.84
CA PRO A 101 9.41 18.14 -8.60
C PRO A 101 9.24 16.87 -9.42
N GLN A 102 10.30 16.37 -10.05
CA GLN A 102 10.25 15.13 -10.85
C GLN A 102 9.97 13.89 -9.98
N TYR A 103 10.57 13.82 -8.79
CA TYR A 103 10.33 12.70 -7.88
C TYR A 103 8.91 12.75 -7.32
N VAL A 104 8.44 13.95 -6.94
CA VAL A 104 7.06 14.20 -6.53
C VAL A 104 6.09 13.81 -7.65
N SER A 105 6.38 14.14 -8.90
CA SER A 105 5.55 13.73 -10.04
C SER A 105 5.41 12.21 -10.13
N TYR A 106 6.50 11.45 -9.95
CA TYR A 106 6.43 9.99 -9.94
C TYR A 106 5.67 9.43 -8.73
N GLN A 107 5.70 10.11 -7.58
CA GLN A 107 4.85 9.76 -6.43
C GLN A 107 3.37 10.00 -6.72
N LEU A 108 3.05 11.13 -7.36
CA LEU A 108 1.67 11.46 -7.76
C LEU A 108 1.15 10.48 -8.81
N ASP A 109 1.95 10.13 -9.83
CA ASP A 109 1.60 9.10 -10.81
C ASP A 109 1.25 7.77 -10.14
N ALA A 110 2.08 7.34 -9.18
CA ALA A 110 1.85 6.09 -8.45
C ALA A 110 0.57 6.19 -7.58
N ALA A 111 0.35 7.32 -6.92
CA ALA A 111 -0.84 7.58 -6.13
C ALA A 111 -2.12 7.61 -7.00
N LEU A 112 -2.03 8.14 -8.22
CA LEU A 112 -3.13 8.15 -9.17
C LEU A 112 -3.57 6.73 -9.53
N GLY A 113 -2.62 5.80 -9.74
CA GLY A 113 -2.95 4.39 -9.98
C GLY A 113 -3.74 3.76 -8.82
N TYR A 114 -3.44 4.11 -7.57
CA TYR A 114 -4.23 3.67 -6.41
C TYR A 114 -5.62 4.31 -6.37
N HIS A 115 -5.71 5.61 -6.69
CA HIS A 115 -6.98 6.32 -6.79
C HIS A 115 -7.90 5.69 -7.85
N GLU A 116 -7.40 5.47 -9.05
CA GLU A 116 -8.15 4.91 -10.18
C GLU A 116 -8.65 3.49 -9.85
N LYS A 117 -7.79 2.66 -9.24
CA LYS A 117 -8.18 1.32 -8.81
C LYS A 117 -9.29 1.35 -7.75
N ALA A 118 -9.18 2.25 -6.76
CA ALA A 118 -10.21 2.40 -5.73
C ALA A 118 -11.54 2.90 -6.30
N ALA A 119 -11.49 3.88 -7.21
CA ALA A 119 -12.66 4.39 -7.92
C ALA A 119 -13.32 3.31 -8.80
N GLY A 120 -12.52 2.46 -9.46
CA GLY A 120 -13.00 1.31 -10.20
C GLY A 120 -13.79 0.33 -9.32
N TYR A 121 -13.28 0.02 -8.12
CA TYR A 121 -14.02 -0.80 -7.15
C TYR A 121 -15.30 -0.12 -6.66
N GLU A 122 -15.29 1.19 -6.43
CA GLU A 122 -16.49 1.91 -6.00
C GLU A 122 -17.61 1.79 -7.04
N ALA A 123 -17.27 1.98 -8.31
CA ALA A 123 -18.17 1.80 -9.44
C ALA A 123 -18.71 0.37 -9.52
N LEU A 124 -17.84 -0.63 -9.31
CA LEU A 124 -18.21 -2.04 -9.31
C LEU A 124 -19.21 -2.39 -8.20
N ILE A 125 -18.97 -1.90 -6.97
CA ILE A 125 -19.83 -2.23 -5.82
C ILE A 125 -21.11 -1.41 -5.74
N LYS A 126 -21.20 -0.32 -6.54
CA LYS A 126 -22.34 0.60 -6.63
C LYS A 126 -22.71 1.27 -5.30
N VAL A 127 -21.70 1.63 -4.51
CA VAL A 127 -21.87 2.41 -3.26
C VAL A 127 -21.13 3.73 -3.40
N ARG A 128 -21.85 4.77 -3.85
CA ARG A 128 -21.30 6.10 -4.14
C ARG A 128 -21.32 7.00 -2.91
N GLN A 129 -20.45 6.71 -1.95
CA GLN A 129 -20.34 7.46 -0.70
C GLN A 129 -18.86 7.67 -0.41
N LEU A 130 -18.47 8.84 0.09
CA LEU A 130 -17.07 9.14 0.40
C LEU A 130 -16.43 8.07 1.30
N ARG A 131 -17.15 7.57 2.31
CA ARG A 131 -16.67 6.46 3.16
C ARG A 131 -16.40 5.15 2.41
N ALA A 132 -17.13 4.87 1.33
CA ALA A 132 -16.92 3.69 0.50
C ALA A 132 -15.62 3.85 -0.29
N TYR A 133 -15.45 5.00 -0.96
CA TYR A 133 -14.18 5.36 -1.60
C TYR A 133 -13.00 5.28 -0.62
N LEU A 134 -13.10 5.88 0.56
CA LEU A 134 -12.02 5.87 1.56
C LEU A 134 -11.68 4.46 2.04
N MET A 135 -12.69 3.60 2.25
CA MET A 135 -12.48 2.20 2.63
C MET A 135 -11.78 1.42 1.51
N LEU A 136 -12.19 1.62 0.26
CA LEU A 136 -11.60 0.98 -0.90
C LEU A 136 -10.19 1.48 -1.21
N TYR A 137 -9.94 2.78 -1.06
CA TYR A 137 -8.62 3.37 -1.19
C TYR A 137 -7.67 2.80 -0.14
N ASP A 138 -8.13 2.66 1.12
CA ASP A 138 -7.38 1.99 2.17
C ASP A 138 -7.10 0.51 1.86
N VAL A 139 -8.04 -0.21 1.27
CA VAL A 139 -7.82 -1.59 0.77
C VAL A 139 -6.80 -1.60 -0.38
N VAL A 140 -6.87 -0.67 -1.32
CA VAL A 140 -5.92 -0.63 -2.43
C VAL A 140 -4.50 -0.35 -1.94
N VAL A 141 -4.32 0.64 -1.07
CA VAL A 141 -3.01 1.07 -0.57
C VAL A 141 -2.38 0.05 0.38
N GLN A 142 -3.14 -0.43 1.38
CA GLN A 142 -2.57 -1.31 2.42
C GLN A 142 -2.59 -2.79 2.01
N ASN A 143 -3.58 -3.16 1.20
CA ASN A 143 -3.96 -4.54 0.95
C ASN A 143 -3.80 -4.95 -0.53
N GLY A 144 -3.33 -4.04 -1.40
CA GLY A 144 -3.11 -4.26 -2.82
C GLY A 144 -4.40 -4.36 -3.66
N GLY A 145 -5.57 -4.38 -3.03
CA GLY A 145 -6.89 -4.49 -3.68
C GLY A 145 -7.76 -5.62 -3.14
N LEU A 146 -8.71 -6.04 -3.97
CA LEU A 146 -9.66 -7.13 -3.74
C LEU A 146 -9.35 -8.28 -4.70
N TYR A 147 -9.57 -9.51 -4.23
CA TYR A 147 -9.50 -10.72 -5.05
C TYR A 147 -10.75 -10.87 -5.91
N GLU A 148 -10.63 -11.50 -7.06
CA GLU A 148 -11.76 -11.71 -8.00
C GLU A 148 -12.87 -12.54 -7.36
N ASP A 149 -12.52 -13.65 -6.70
CA ASP A 149 -13.48 -14.49 -5.96
C ASP A 149 -14.24 -13.72 -4.87
N ASP A 150 -13.61 -12.72 -4.22
CA ASP A 150 -14.30 -11.86 -3.25
C ASP A 150 -15.31 -10.94 -3.94
N LEU A 151 -15.04 -10.51 -5.17
CA LEU A 151 -15.96 -9.68 -5.95
C LEU A 151 -17.16 -10.50 -6.41
N ASP A 152 -16.95 -11.74 -6.81
CA ASP A 152 -18.01 -12.68 -7.17
C ASP A 152 -18.92 -13.00 -5.98
N ASP A 153 -18.32 -13.31 -4.82
CA ASP A 153 -19.04 -13.52 -3.57
C ASP A 153 -19.82 -12.28 -3.13
N TYR A 154 -19.25 -11.09 -3.34
CA TYR A 154 -19.95 -9.83 -3.08
C TYR A 154 -21.14 -9.62 -4.02
N ALA A 155 -20.96 -9.88 -5.31
CA ALA A 155 -22.03 -9.76 -6.31
C ALA A 155 -23.18 -10.73 -6.01
N ALA A 156 -22.87 -11.98 -5.66
CA ALA A 156 -23.85 -12.97 -5.23
C ALA A 156 -24.62 -12.50 -3.97
N TYR A 157 -23.91 -11.94 -2.99
CA TYR A 157 -24.53 -11.37 -1.79
C TYR A 157 -25.50 -10.23 -2.12
N VAL A 158 -25.08 -9.27 -2.95
CA VAL A 158 -25.93 -8.12 -3.32
C VAL A 158 -27.18 -8.58 -4.09
N LYS A 159 -27.04 -9.57 -4.98
CA LYS A 159 -28.16 -10.17 -5.72
C LYS A 159 -29.16 -10.84 -4.77
N ALA A 160 -28.67 -11.58 -3.78
CA ALA A 160 -29.51 -12.23 -2.78
C ALA A 160 -30.12 -11.24 -1.77
N ASN A 161 -29.51 -10.06 -1.59
CA ASN A 161 -29.91 -9.06 -0.59
C ASN A 161 -30.17 -7.69 -1.25
N PRO A 162 -31.19 -7.55 -2.11
CA PRO A 162 -31.42 -6.32 -2.89
C PRO A 162 -31.70 -5.09 -2.02
N LYS A 163 -32.15 -5.29 -0.76
CA LYS A 163 -32.44 -4.23 0.22
C LYS A 163 -31.26 -3.92 1.16
N ALA A 164 -30.09 -4.54 0.95
CA ALA A 164 -28.92 -4.28 1.79
C ALA A 164 -28.52 -2.80 1.75
N THR A 165 -28.35 -2.21 2.92
CA THR A 165 -27.85 -0.84 3.09
C THR A 165 -26.40 -0.72 2.62
N SER A 166 -25.94 0.51 2.31
CA SER A 166 -24.53 0.78 2.00
C SER A 166 -23.59 0.28 3.09
N THR A 167 -23.97 0.40 4.37
CA THR A 167 -23.18 -0.10 5.49
C THR A 167 -23.05 -1.62 5.45
N GLN A 168 -24.15 -2.35 5.25
CA GLN A 168 -24.13 -3.82 5.16
C GLN A 168 -23.31 -4.31 3.96
N LYS A 169 -23.40 -3.63 2.81
CA LYS A 169 -22.58 -3.91 1.63
C LYS A 169 -21.09 -3.76 1.93
N LEU A 170 -20.68 -2.64 2.54
CA LEU A 170 -19.28 -2.41 2.91
C LEU A 170 -18.78 -3.40 3.98
N GLN A 171 -19.64 -3.76 4.94
CA GLN A 171 -19.32 -4.77 5.96
C GLN A 171 -19.14 -6.17 5.35
N LYS A 172 -19.97 -6.55 4.37
CA LYS A 172 -19.80 -7.80 3.62
C LYS A 172 -18.45 -7.78 2.90
N LEU A 173 -18.14 -6.71 2.18
CA LEU A 173 -16.88 -6.59 1.45
C LEU A 173 -15.66 -6.66 2.38
N LEU A 174 -15.74 -6.00 3.54
CA LEU A 174 -14.72 -6.12 4.59
C LEU A 174 -14.55 -7.57 5.05
N ALA A 175 -15.65 -8.27 5.34
CA ALA A 175 -15.59 -9.66 5.79
C ALA A 175 -14.93 -10.59 4.76
N LEU A 176 -15.21 -10.39 3.47
CA LEU A 176 -14.56 -11.12 2.37
C LEU A 176 -13.06 -10.82 2.35
N ARG A 177 -12.68 -9.54 2.39
CA ARG A 177 -11.27 -9.15 2.36
C ARG A 177 -10.45 -9.72 3.53
N LEU A 178 -11.06 -9.83 4.71
CA LEU A 178 -10.41 -10.35 5.91
C LEU A 178 -10.04 -11.84 5.81
N ARG A 179 -10.63 -12.61 4.88
CA ARG A 179 -10.28 -14.03 4.67
C ARG A 179 -8.81 -14.22 4.28
N HIS A 180 -8.21 -13.23 3.63
CA HIS A 180 -6.84 -13.30 3.13
C HIS A 180 -5.83 -12.69 4.10
N VAL A 181 -6.27 -11.95 5.12
CA VAL A 181 -5.38 -11.25 6.06
C VAL A 181 -4.79 -12.24 7.05
N ARG A 182 -3.49 -12.11 7.34
CA ARG A 182 -2.81 -12.95 8.35
C ARG A 182 -3.54 -12.87 9.69
N PRO A 183 -3.72 -13.99 10.42
CA PRO A 183 -4.49 -14.01 11.67
C PRO A 183 -4.09 -12.92 12.68
N LYS A 184 -2.78 -12.65 12.83
CA LYS A 184 -2.25 -11.60 13.72
C LYS A 184 -2.68 -10.17 13.38
N TYR A 185 -3.07 -9.90 12.14
CA TYR A 185 -3.47 -8.58 11.67
C TYR A 185 -4.99 -8.42 11.48
N VAL A 186 -5.76 -9.50 11.47
CA VAL A 186 -7.22 -9.47 11.22
C VAL A 186 -7.94 -8.49 12.14
N ALA A 187 -7.63 -8.50 13.45
CA ALA A 187 -8.30 -7.64 14.43
C ALA A 187 -8.06 -6.15 14.15
N ASP A 188 -6.80 -5.75 13.91
CA ASP A 188 -6.42 -4.37 13.63
C ASP A 188 -7.01 -3.88 12.30
N VAL A 189 -6.86 -4.70 11.24
CA VAL A 189 -7.41 -4.39 9.90
C VAL A 189 -8.93 -4.23 9.96
N LYS A 190 -9.63 -5.13 10.66
CA LYS A 190 -11.08 -5.05 10.87
C LYS A 190 -11.46 -3.79 11.63
N SER A 191 -10.76 -3.47 12.71
CA SER A 191 -11.06 -2.29 13.53
C SER A 191 -10.93 -1.00 12.73
N ARG A 192 -9.81 -0.83 12.03
CA ARG A 192 -9.50 0.36 11.25
C ARG A 192 -10.46 0.57 10.08
N LYS A 193 -10.77 -0.48 9.32
CA LYS A 193 -11.73 -0.41 8.21
C LYS A 193 -13.16 -0.17 8.70
N ASN A 194 -13.56 -0.74 9.84
CA ASN A 194 -14.85 -0.41 10.45
C ASN A 194 -14.92 1.05 10.90
N ALA A 195 -13.83 1.63 11.40
CA ALA A 195 -13.79 3.05 11.75
C ALA A 195 -14.08 3.95 10.53
N ILE A 196 -13.58 3.59 9.35
CA ILE A 196 -13.87 4.29 8.09
C ILE A 196 -15.34 4.09 7.69
N ILE A 197 -15.84 2.85 7.69
CA ILE A 197 -17.23 2.53 7.29
C ILE A 197 -18.24 3.26 8.18
N ASN A 198 -17.98 3.34 9.49
CA ASN A 198 -18.90 3.94 10.45
C ASN A 198 -18.61 5.43 10.70
N GLY A 199 -17.51 5.97 10.15
CA GLY A 199 -16.98 7.30 10.48
C GLY A 199 -16.40 7.41 11.89
N THR A 200 -16.61 6.42 12.76
CA THR A 200 -16.13 6.39 14.14
C THR A 200 -15.68 4.98 14.50
N GLY A 201 -14.71 4.85 15.40
CA GLY A 201 -14.22 3.54 15.85
C GLY A 201 -12.86 3.62 16.53
N THR A 202 -12.21 2.48 16.70
CA THR A 202 -10.87 2.40 17.28
C THR A 202 -9.83 2.13 16.19
N VAL A 203 -8.76 2.92 16.17
CA VAL A 203 -7.61 2.76 15.28
C VAL A 203 -6.35 2.75 16.14
N HIS A 204 -5.62 1.63 16.14
CA HIS A 204 -4.40 1.44 16.93
C HIS A 204 -4.57 1.85 18.41
N GLY A 205 -5.65 1.38 19.04
CA GLY A 205 -5.99 1.68 20.44
C GLY A 205 -6.61 3.05 20.69
N SER A 206 -6.60 3.96 19.71
CA SER A 206 -7.19 5.30 19.85
C SER A 206 -8.61 5.35 19.32
N ARG A 207 -9.53 5.93 20.09
CA ARG A 207 -10.89 6.21 19.62
C ARG A 207 -10.86 7.40 18.66
N ARG A 208 -11.48 7.24 17.49
CA ARG A 208 -11.51 8.23 16.40
C ARG A 208 -12.94 8.62 16.04
N ASN A 209 -13.11 9.88 15.67
CA ASN A 209 -14.30 10.45 15.05
C ASN A 209 -13.87 11.20 13.78
N LEU A 210 -13.83 10.47 12.66
CA LEU A 210 -13.24 10.94 11.41
C LEU A 210 -14.00 12.15 10.81
N PRO A 211 -15.35 12.19 10.79
CA PRO A 211 -16.08 13.37 10.33
C PRO A 211 -15.74 14.64 11.09
N VAL A 212 -15.52 14.55 12.41
CA VAL A 212 -15.17 15.70 13.25
C VAL A 212 -13.71 16.08 13.05
N GLU A 213 -12.81 15.11 13.06
CA GLU A 213 -11.36 15.33 12.94
C GLU A 213 -10.95 15.92 11.59
N TYR A 214 -11.62 15.52 10.51
CA TYR A 214 -11.28 15.91 9.14
C TYR A 214 -12.34 16.77 8.46
N ASN A 215 -13.37 17.20 9.21
CA ASN A 215 -14.46 18.07 8.75
C ASN A 215 -15.08 17.63 7.41
N TYR A 216 -15.61 16.41 7.34
CA TYR A 216 -16.29 15.91 6.13
C TYR A 216 -17.60 15.17 6.44
N PRO A 217 -18.61 15.24 5.55
CA PRO A 217 -19.81 14.41 5.65
C PRO A 217 -19.53 13.00 5.12
N PRO A 218 -19.60 11.93 5.93
CA PRO A 218 -19.21 10.58 5.50
C PRO A 218 -20.18 9.97 4.48
N LEU A 219 -21.44 10.41 4.48
CA LEU A 219 -22.48 9.99 3.53
C LEU A 219 -22.53 10.88 2.29
N TRP A 220 -21.61 11.83 2.14
CA TRP A 220 -21.51 12.64 0.94
C TRP A 220 -21.40 11.72 -0.29
N THR A 221 -22.30 11.94 -1.25
CA THR A 221 -22.20 11.32 -2.57
C THR A 221 -20.86 11.65 -3.19
N TYR A 222 -20.08 10.62 -3.43
CA TYR A 222 -18.79 10.71 -4.08
C TYR A 222 -18.93 10.15 -5.49
N ARG A 223 -18.60 10.99 -6.49
CA ARG A 223 -18.68 10.75 -7.95
C ARG A 223 -19.96 10.07 -8.47
#